data_AF-A0A6J4SXT8-F1
#
_entry.id   AF-A0A6J4SXT8-F1
#
_cell.length_a   1.000
_cell.length_b   1.000
_cell.length_c   1.000
_cell.angle_alpha   90.00
_cell.angle_beta   90.00
_cell.angle_gamma   90.00
#
_symmetry.space_group_name_H-M   'P 1'
#
loop_
_entity.id
_entity.type
_entity.pdbx_description
1 polymer ?
#
loop_
_entity_poly.entity_id
_entity_poly.type
_entity_poly.pdbx_seq_one_letter_code
_entity_poly.pdbx_strand_id
1 'polypeptide(L)'
;MRDEFLITRQGKQYVLFQGLLDEAHGQGLRGIDTELLQVPSPDNGNVAIVKAVCEMEDGRKFSGIGDASPENVGRNIAPHVIRMAETRAKARALRDAVNVGATALEELSEGDDAPPAGASYGRSSQRGSDGAGARSGARPTPIRGAGTRQDGRGGEGQGEQQRARRNPPAPEPPAEPDAGADAGSTNGQAEEAAPAARKGGGSRAGAKARKSQVDLLRTLAVEWAGDGGVERLEGRVGKPLTDLTRAEADEWIDRLTPEGRE
;
A
#
# COMPACT_ATOMS: atom_id res chain seq x y z
N MET A 1 14.78 17.43 0.30
CA MET A 1 13.83 16.84 -0.67
C MET A 1 13.42 17.87 -1.70
N ARG A 2 13.51 17.53 -2.98
CA ARG A 2 13.17 18.42 -4.11
C ARG A 2 11.67 18.43 -4.36
N ASP A 3 11.12 19.59 -4.75
CA ASP A 3 9.67 19.76 -4.96
C ASP A 3 9.11 18.86 -6.07
N GLU A 4 9.93 18.46 -7.05
CA GLU A 4 9.55 17.55 -8.13
C GLU A 4 9.14 16.14 -7.65
N PHE A 5 9.55 15.77 -6.42
CA PHE A 5 9.19 14.48 -5.81
C PHE A 5 7.98 14.58 -4.88
N LEU A 6 7.37 15.76 -4.75
CA LEU A 6 6.19 15.99 -3.94
C LEU A 6 4.97 16.12 -4.87
N ILE A 7 3.95 15.29 -4.63
CA ILE A 7 2.70 15.34 -5.37
C ILE A 7 1.58 15.73 -4.41
N THR A 8 0.72 16.65 -4.84
CA THR A 8 -0.50 16.97 -4.11
C THR A 8 -1.68 16.22 -4.70
N ARG A 9 -2.37 15.42 -3.89
CA ARG A 9 -3.61 14.74 -4.27
C ARG A 9 -4.67 15.01 -3.21
N GLN A 10 -5.83 15.53 -3.64
CA GLN A 10 -6.95 15.88 -2.76
C GLN A 10 -6.57 16.79 -1.56
N GLY A 11 -5.63 17.72 -1.79
CA GLY A 11 -5.16 18.64 -0.75
C GLY A 11 -4.18 18.05 0.27
N LYS A 12 -3.77 16.78 0.12
CA LYS A 12 -2.68 16.17 0.88
C LYS A 12 -1.42 16.08 0.02
N GLN A 13 -0.26 16.30 0.62
CA GLN A 13 1.03 16.08 -0.02
C GLN A 13 1.51 14.65 0.22
N TYR A 14 2.02 14.05 -0.83
CA TYR A 14 2.62 12.73 -0.86
C TYR A 14 4.03 12.83 -1.43
N VAL A 15 4.93 12.01 -0.92
CA VAL A 15 6.28 11.89 -1.45
C VAL A 15 6.36 10.70 -2.41
N LEU A 16 7.07 10.86 -3.52
CA LEU A 16 7.39 9.75 -4.41
C LEU A 16 8.53 8.91 -3.85
N PHE A 17 8.47 7.59 -4.05
CA PHE A 17 9.54 6.67 -3.66
C PHE A 17 10.91 7.10 -4.20
N GLN A 18 10.96 7.59 -5.44
CA GLN A 18 12.19 8.09 -6.05
C GLN A 18 12.81 9.25 -5.25
N GLY A 19 11.99 10.15 -4.71
CA GLY A 19 12.49 11.25 -3.88
C GLY A 19 13.04 10.77 -2.55
N LEU A 20 12.41 9.76 -1.94
CA LEU A 20 12.92 9.16 -0.71
C LEU A 20 14.28 8.51 -0.92
N LEU A 21 14.44 7.78 -2.04
CA LEU A 21 15.69 7.12 -2.37
C LEU A 21 16.80 8.12 -2.69
N ASP A 22 16.50 9.16 -3.47
CA ASP A 22 17.43 10.25 -3.80
C ASP A 22 17.93 10.97 -2.54
N GLU A 23 17.00 11.35 -1.65
CA GLU A 23 17.31 12.00 -0.38
C GLU A 23 18.14 11.07 0.52
N ALA A 24 17.78 9.78 0.62
CA ALA A 24 18.50 8.83 1.43
C ALA A 24 19.94 8.65 0.95
N HIS A 25 20.18 8.53 -0.36
CA HIS A 25 21.54 8.51 -0.91
C HIS A 25 22.30 9.80 -0.59
N GLY A 26 21.65 10.97 -0.69
CA GLY A 26 22.25 12.25 -0.30
C GLY A 26 22.64 12.32 1.19
N GLN A 27 21.98 11.55 2.05
CA GLN A 27 22.27 11.41 3.48
C GLN A 27 23.17 10.20 3.82
N GLY A 28 23.76 9.53 2.83
CA GLY A 28 24.68 8.42 3.05
C GLY A 28 24.00 7.07 3.23
N LEU A 29 22.89 6.80 2.54
CA LEU A 29 22.32 5.45 2.47
C LEU A 29 23.36 4.48 1.89
N ARG A 30 23.69 3.45 2.68
CA ARG A 30 24.65 2.41 2.31
C ARG A 30 23.99 1.22 1.63
N GLY A 31 22.80 0.85 2.08
CA GLY A 31 22.10 -0.31 1.55
C GLY A 31 20.70 -0.45 2.13
N ILE A 32 19.89 -1.28 1.46
CA ILE A 32 18.56 -1.68 1.90
C ILE A 32 18.46 -3.19 1.78
N ASP A 33 18.22 -3.87 2.88
CA ASP A 33 17.96 -5.30 2.91
C ASP A 33 16.46 -5.55 3.09
N THR A 34 15.92 -6.58 2.43
CA THR A 34 14.52 -6.98 2.55
C THR A 34 14.37 -8.45 2.91
N GLU A 35 13.36 -8.75 3.72
CA GLU A 35 13.04 -10.09 4.18
C GLU A 35 11.54 -10.36 4.04
N LEU A 36 11.17 -11.42 3.31
CA LEU A 36 9.78 -11.86 3.18
C LEU A 36 9.39 -12.63 4.44
N LEU A 37 8.67 -11.97 5.34
CA LEU A 37 8.22 -12.55 6.62
C LEU A 37 6.99 -13.45 6.45
N GLN A 38 6.14 -13.15 5.46
CA GLN A 38 4.96 -13.95 5.17
C GLN A 38 4.78 -14.12 3.67
N VAL A 39 4.79 -15.38 3.23
CA VAL A 39 4.44 -15.77 1.86
C VAL A 39 2.91 -15.71 1.71
N PRO A 40 2.36 -15.08 0.65
CA PRO A 40 0.92 -15.05 0.43
C PRO A 40 0.37 -16.46 0.17
N SER A 41 -0.70 -16.81 0.87
CA SER A 41 -1.39 -18.10 0.72
C SER A 41 -2.90 -17.96 0.98
N PRO A 42 -3.74 -18.90 0.52
CA PRO A 42 -5.17 -18.86 0.82
C PRO A 42 -5.48 -18.80 2.33
N ASP A 43 -4.69 -19.50 3.16
CA ASP A 43 -4.89 -19.58 4.61
C ASP A 43 -4.64 -18.26 5.35
N ASN A 44 -3.89 -17.34 4.74
CA ASN A 44 -3.60 -16.01 5.29
C ASN A 44 -4.26 -14.87 4.50
N GLY A 45 -5.29 -15.17 3.70
CA GLY A 45 -5.98 -14.17 2.89
C GLY A 45 -5.15 -13.64 1.72
N ASN A 46 -4.15 -14.40 1.27
CA ASN A 46 -3.15 -14.01 0.27
C ASN A 46 -2.38 -12.73 0.64
N VAL A 47 -2.14 -12.53 1.94
CA VAL A 47 -1.38 -11.40 2.45
C VAL A 47 0.12 -11.72 2.39
N ALA A 48 0.89 -10.86 1.75
CA ALA A 48 2.35 -10.85 1.83
C ALA A 48 2.82 -9.81 2.86
N ILE A 49 3.82 -10.14 3.67
CA ILE A 49 4.44 -9.21 4.62
C ILE A 49 5.95 -9.21 4.40
N VAL A 50 6.52 -8.03 4.20
CA VAL A 50 7.95 -7.82 4.00
C VAL A 50 8.49 -6.86 5.04
N LYS A 51 9.68 -7.13 5.55
CA LYS A 51 10.48 -6.19 6.33
C LYS A 51 11.58 -5.62 5.45
N ALA A 52 11.80 -4.31 5.54
CA ALA A 52 12.97 -3.65 4.97
C ALA A 52 13.82 -3.04 6.10
N VAL A 53 15.13 -3.04 5.92
CA VAL A 53 16.09 -2.36 6.80
C VAL A 53 17.03 -1.52 5.94
N CYS A 54 17.00 -0.20 6.13
CA CYS A 54 17.96 0.73 5.55
C CYS A 54 19.14 0.90 6.51
N GLU A 55 20.37 0.75 6.00
CA GLU A 55 21.61 1.04 6.72
C GLU A 55 22.22 2.33 6.17
N MET A 56 22.54 3.26 7.07
CA MET A 56 23.24 4.51 6.75
C MET A 56 24.75 4.34 6.97
N GLU A 57 25.57 5.18 6.35
CA GLU A 57 27.02 5.17 6.47
C GLU A 57 27.51 5.41 7.91
N ASP A 58 26.76 6.20 8.69
CA ASP A 58 27.03 6.44 10.11
C ASP A 58 26.64 5.28 11.05
N GLY A 59 26.17 4.17 10.49
CA GLY A 59 25.78 2.97 11.22
C GLY A 59 24.36 2.98 11.77
N ARG A 60 23.59 4.07 11.60
CA ARG A 60 22.16 4.08 11.93
C ARG A 60 21.40 3.10 11.04
N LYS A 61 20.41 2.43 11.62
CA LYS A 61 19.52 1.50 10.91
C LYS A 61 18.07 1.89 11.14
N PHE A 62 17.30 1.88 10.05
CA PHE A 62 15.88 2.20 10.05
C PHE A 62 15.14 1.04 9.41
N SER A 63 13.98 0.66 9.96
CA SER A 63 13.26 -0.51 9.48
C SER A 63 11.77 -0.22 9.29
N GLY A 64 11.20 -0.81 8.24
CA GLY A 64 9.78 -0.69 7.92
C GLY A 64 9.19 -2.05 7.59
N ILE A 65 7.92 -2.26 7.95
CA ILE A 65 7.13 -3.42 7.53
C ILE A 65 6.15 -2.96 6.48
N GLY A 66 6.06 -3.66 5.35
CA GLY A 66 5.05 -3.45 4.32
C GLY A 66 4.21 -4.70 4.13
N ASP A 67 2.90 -4.52 4.01
CA ASP A 67 1.95 -5.59 3.74
C ASP A 67 1.23 -5.33 2.41
N ALA A 68 0.82 -6.40 1.73
CA ALA A 68 -0.04 -6.30 0.56
C ALA A 68 -0.90 -7.55 0.41
N SER A 69 -2.17 -7.36 0.04
CA SER A 69 -3.10 -8.44 -0.29
C SER A 69 -4.01 -8.00 -1.43
N PRO A 70 -4.69 -8.92 -2.13
CA PRO A 70 -5.67 -8.57 -3.16
C PRO A 70 -6.79 -7.64 -2.66
N GLU A 71 -7.06 -7.61 -1.35
CA GLU A 71 -8.09 -6.75 -0.74
C GLU A 71 -7.62 -5.32 -0.54
N ASN A 72 -6.31 -5.11 -0.34
CA ASN A 72 -5.74 -3.81 -0.03
C ASN A 72 -4.82 -3.28 -1.13
N VAL A 73 -4.89 -3.82 -2.35
CA VAL A 73 -4.19 -3.34 -3.55
C VAL A 73 -5.15 -3.15 -4.73
N GLY A 74 -4.76 -2.29 -5.69
CA GLY A 74 -5.49 -2.13 -6.95
C GLY A 74 -5.52 -3.43 -7.76
N ARG A 75 -6.52 -3.58 -8.64
CA ARG A 75 -6.73 -4.82 -9.43
C ARG A 75 -5.52 -5.20 -10.28
N ASN A 76 -4.79 -4.22 -10.78
CA ASN A 76 -3.58 -4.43 -11.58
C ASN A 76 -2.36 -4.88 -10.74
N ILE A 77 -2.40 -4.61 -9.43
CA ILE A 77 -1.33 -4.95 -8.47
C ILE A 77 -1.61 -6.28 -7.77
N ALA A 78 -2.87 -6.74 -7.72
CA ALA A 78 -3.25 -8.00 -7.08
C ALA A 78 -2.41 -9.23 -7.49
N PRO A 79 -1.94 -9.38 -8.75
CA PRO A 79 -1.04 -10.47 -9.12
C PRO A 79 0.41 -10.34 -8.60
N HIS A 80 0.75 -9.19 -8.00
CA HIS A 80 2.11 -8.76 -7.68
C HIS A 80 2.26 -8.32 -6.21
N VAL A 81 1.47 -8.92 -5.30
CA VAL A 81 1.43 -8.52 -3.88
C VAL A 81 2.80 -8.52 -3.19
N ILE A 82 3.70 -9.46 -3.49
CA ILE A 82 5.05 -9.46 -2.90
C ILE A 82 5.84 -8.21 -3.32
N ARG A 83 5.76 -7.82 -4.60
CA ARG A 83 6.43 -6.62 -5.12
C ARG A 83 5.89 -5.35 -4.44
N MET A 84 4.58 -5.31 -4.20
CA MET A 84 3.94 -4.20 -3.52
C MET A 84 4.33 -4.14 -2.04
N ALA A 85 4.21 -5.26 -1.30
CA ALA A 85 4.61 -5.35 0.10
C ALA A 85 6.07 -4.89 0.31
N GLU A 86 6.98 -5.33 -0.56
CA GLU A 86 8.38 -4.89 -0.51
C GLU A 86 8.53 -3.38 -0.75
N THR A 87 7.83 -2.84 -1.75
CA THR A 87 7.84 -1.40 -2.04
C THR A 87 7.37 -0.59 -0.83
N ARG A 88 6.27 -1.01 -0.20
CA ARG A 88 5.75 -0.37 1.01
C ARG A 88 6.74 -0.45 2.18
N ALA A 89 7.39 -1.61 2.37
CA ALA A 89 8.37 -1.79 3.43
C ALA A 89 9.57 -0.85 3.25
N LYS A 90 10.11 -0.77 2.03
CA LYS A 90 11.24 0.11 1.67
C LYS A 90 10.87 1.58 1.87
N ALA A 91 9.68 2.00 1.41
CA ALA A 91 9.21 3.37 1.56
C ALA A 91 9.11 3.78 3.05
N ARG A 92 8.61 2.90 3.92
CA ARG A 92 8.51 3.15 5.37
C ARG A 92 9.90 3.31 5.99
N ALA A 93 10.80 2.38 5.70
CA ALA A 93 12.17 2.43 6.21
C ALA A 93 12.93 3.69 5.74
N LEU A 94 12.77 4.07 4.47
CA LEU A 94 13.42 5.25 3.90
C LEU A 94 12.87 6.54 4.48
N ARG A 95 11.55 6.66 4.68
CA ARG A 95 10.96 7.85 5.33
C ARG A 95 11.52 8.10 6.72
N ASP A 96 11.64 7.05 7.51
CA ASP A 96 12.21 7.13 8.85
C ASP A 96 13.69 7.53 8.77
N ALA A 97 14.43 6.98 7.80
CA ALA A 97 15.84 7.31 7.58
C ALA A 97 16.07 8.78 7.22
N VAL A 98 15.22 9.35 6.36
CA VAL A 98 15.36 10.74 5.88
C VAL A 98 14.54 11.76 6.69
N ASN A 99 13.88 11.33 7.76
CA ASN A 99 13.01 12.14 8.61
C ASN A 99 11.89 12.87 7.84
N VAL A 100 11.19 12.15 6.96
CA VAL A 100 10.03 12.66 6.20
C VAL A 100 8.75 12.09 6.78
N GLY A 101 7.90 12.97 7.33
CA GLY A 101 6.60 12.58 7.90
C GLY A 101 5.45 12.46 6.88
N ALA A 102 5.66 12.89 5.63
CA ALA A 102 4.65 12.75 4.57
C ALA A 102 4.60 11.31 4.07
N THR A 103 3.41 10.73 3.90
CA THR A 103 3.25 9.36 3.40
C THR A 103 3.78 9.24 1.97
N ALA A 104 4.44 8.12 1.67
CA ALA A 104 4.86 7.79 0.32
C ALA A 104 3.64 7.39 -0.52
N LEU A 105 3.56 7.86 -1.76
CA LEU A 105 2.42 7.55 -2.63
C LEU A 105 2.29 6.04 -2.85
N GLU A 106 3.41 5.34 -2.99
CA GLU A 106 3.51 3.91 -3.23
C GLU A 106 3.15 3.06 -2.00
N GLU A 107 3.01 3.68 -0.82
CA GLU A 107 2.43 3.02 0.35
C GLU A 107 0.92 2.96 0.34
N LEU A 108 0.30 3.82 -0.46
CA LEU A 108 -1.14 3.91 -0.55
C LEU A 108 -1.64 2.97 -1.62
N SER A 109 -2.81 2.41 -1.36
CA SER A 109 -3.59 1.80 -2.41
C SER A 109 -4.38 2.81 -3.20
N GLU A 110 -4.77 2.42 -4.41
CA GLU A 110 -5.64 3.19 -5.30
C GLU A 110 -7.00 3.58 -4.66
N GLY A 111 -7.32 3.05 -3.47
CA GLY A 111 -8.51 3.39 -2.66
C GLY A 111 -8.24 3.85 -1.22
N ASP A 112 -6.99 4.06 -0.81
CA ASP A 112 -6.62 4.42 0.57
C ASP A 112 -6.60 5.94 0.83
N ASP A 113 -7.01 6.73 -0.16
CA ASP A 113 -7.32 8.16 -0.01
C ASP A 113 -8.63 8.33 0.79
N ALA A 114 -8.62 7.93 2.06
CA ALA A 114 -9.65 8.33 2.99
C ALA A 114 -9.51 9.83 3.28
N PRO A 115 -10.59 10.63 3.22
CA PRO A 115 -10.55 11.99 3.75
C PRO A 115 -10.11 11.93 5.23
N PRO A 116 -9.34 12.91 5.72
CA PRO A 116 -8.89 12.88 7.10
C PRO A 116 -10.11 12.73 8.01
N ALA A 117 -10.08 11.76 8.94
CA ALA A 117 -11.02 11.72 10.06
C ALA A 117 -10.97 13.12 10.69
N GLY A 118 -12.10 13.83 10.62
CA GLY A 118 -12.19 15.24 10.94
C GLY A 118 -11.46 15.53 12.24
N ALA A 119 -10.39 16.31 12.15
CA ALA A 119 -9.68 16.84 13.28
C ALA A 119 -10.62 17.81 14.01
N SER A 120 -11.52 17.27 14.84
CA SER A 120 -12.22 18.03 15.87
C SER A 120 -11.23 18.34 16.99
N TYR A 121 -10.18 19.09 16.67
CA TYR A 121 -9.52 19.89 17.69
C TYR A 121 -10.52 20.99 18.03
N GLY A 122 -11.12 20.84 19.22
CA GLY A 122 -12.11 21.76 19.76
C GLY A 122 -11.60 23.20 19.66
N ARG A 123 -12.09 23.92 18.66
CA ARG A 123 -12.02 25.37 18.64
C ARG A 123 -13.06 25.86 19.62
N SER A 124 -12.69 25.93 20.90
CA SER A 124 -13.40 26.72 21.89
C SER A 124 -13.40 28.18 21.39
N SER A 125 -14.45 28.56 20.67
CA SER A 125 -14.69 29.94 20.32
C SER A 125 -14.91 30.72 21.62
N GLN A 126 -13.92 31.52 21.99
CA GLN A 126 -14.14 32.70 22.81
C GLN A 126 -15.22 33.54 22.13
N ARG A 127 -16.45 33.41 22.64
CA ARG A 127 -17.54 34.32 22.33
C ARG A 127 -17.53 35.38 23.42
N GLY A 128 -17.28 36.61 22.99
CA GLY A 128 -17.25 37.79 23.83
C GLY A 128 -18.52 37.95 24.65
N SER A 129 -18.29 38.45 25.85
CA SER A 129 -19.23 39.06 26.78
C SER A 129 -20.13 40.07 26.12
N ASP A 130 -21.42 40.06 26.47
CA ASP A 130 -22.17 41.27 26.88
C ASP A 130 -23.50 40.88 27.57
N GLY A 131 -23.63 41.29 28.83
CA GLY A 131 -24.87 41.91 29.34
C GLY A 131 -25.99 41.07 29.99
N ALA A 132 -26.00 41.09 31.33
CA ALA A 132 -27.13 41.34 32.22
C ALA A 132 -28.08 40.19 32.69
N GLY A 133 -28.15 40.00 34.02
CA GLY A 133 -29.42 39.74 34.71
C GLY A 133 -29.45 38.70 35.84
N ALA A 134 -29.47 39.19 37.09
CA ALA A 134 -30.20 38.64 38.24
C ALA A 134 -29.67 37.44 39.07
N ARG A 135 -29.02 37.80 40.19
CA ARG A 135 -29.32 37.45 41.61
C ARG A 135 -29.82 36.03 41.96
N SER A 136 -29.05 35.29 42.76
CA SER A 136 -29.22 35.09 44.23
C SER A 136 -28.61 33.76 44.72
N GLY A 137 -27.92 33.79 45.87
CA GLY A 137 -27.52 32.59 46.63
C GLY A 137 -26.04 32.47 47.00
N ALA A 138 -25.52 33.33 47.88
CA ALA A 138 -24.30 33.05 48.66
C ALA A 138 -24.69 32.18 49.89
N ARG A 139 -23.91 31.20 50.39
CA ARG A 139 -22.62 31.35 51.08
C ARG A 139 -22.02 29.94 51.44
N PRO A 140 -20.79 29.84 52.01
CA PRO A 140 -19.77 28.85 51.63
C PRO A 140 -19.25 27.97 52.80
N THR A 141 -18.31 27.05 52.51
CA THR A 141 -17.32 26.59 53.52
C THR A 141 -15.94 26.30 52.90
N PRO A 142 -14.84 26.49 53.67
CA PRO A 142 -13.48 26.62 53.16
C PRO A 142 -12.61 25.36 53.32
N ILE A 143 -11.62 25.24 52.44
CA ILE A 143 -10.47 24.32 52.56
C ILE A 143 -9.49 24.86 53.61
N ARG A 144 -9.19 24.03 54.61
CA ARG A 144 -8.15 24.19 55.64
C ARG A 144 -6.96 23.33 55.19
N GLY A 145 -5.81 23.94 54.87
CA GLY A 145 -4.67 24.14 55.78
C GLY A 145 -3.70 22.94 55.67
N ALA A 146 -2.59 23.05 54.91
CA ALA A 146 -1.29 23.61 55.29
C ALA A 146 -0.57 22.81 56.40
N GLY A 147 0.66 22.35 56.10
CA GLY A 147 1.54 21.69 57.08
C GLY A 147 2.89 21.27 56.48
N THR A 148 3.90 22.09 56.74
CA THR A 148 5.28 22.08 56.22
C THR A 148 6.20 21.09 56.98
N ARG A 149 7.20 20.54 56.25
CA ARG A 149 8.56 20.05 56.61
C ARG A 149 8.90 19.74 58.09
N GLN A 150 9.64 18.65 58.34
CA GLN A 150 11.08 18.67 58.76
C GLN A 150 11.66 17.27 59.10
N ASP A 151 12.89 17.03 58.63
CA ASP A 151 14.03 16.20 59.09
C ASP A 151 13.86 14.92 59.95
N GLY A 152 14.57 13.86 59.53
CA GLY A 152 15.51 13.16 60.42
C GLY A 152 15.35 11.64 60.67
N ARG A 153 16.31 10.88 60.10
CA ARG A 153 17.13 9.85 60.77
C ARG A 153 16.60 8.40 60.91
N GLY A 154 17.31 7.48 60.24
CA GLY A 154 17.79 6.19 60.80
C GLY A 154 17.10 4.90 60.33
N GLY A 155 17.88 3.92 59.87
CA GLY A 155 17.45 2.52 59.76
C GLY A 155 18.10 1.73 58.62
N GLU A 156 19.14 0.95 58.93
CA GLU A 156 19.89 0.05 58.05
C GLU A 156 19.13 -1.23 57.70
N GLY A 157 19.50 -1.91 56.59
CA GLY A 157 19.14 -3.31 56.37
C GLY A 157 19.14 -3.78 54.91
N GLN A 158 20.29 -4.30 54.45
CA GLN A 158 20.49 -5.54 53.65
C GLN A 158 19.47 -5.82 52.51
N GLY A 159 19.79 -5.81 51.21
CA GLY A 159 20.94 -6.44 50.56
C GLY A 159 20.58 -7.86 50.13
N GLU A 160 20.01 -8.06 48.94
CA GLU A 160 20.24 -9.29 48.16
C GLU A 160 19.86 -9.16 46.68
N GLN A 161 20.80 -9.63 45.87
CA GLN A 161 20.83 -9.60 44.42
C GLN A 161 19.98 -10.75 43.88
N GLN A 162 19.26 -10.53 42.78
CA GLN A 162 18.94 -11.66 41.89
C GLN A 162 19.13 -11.30 40.42
N ARG A 163 20.06 -12.04 39.85
CA ARG A 163 20.68 -11.93 38.53
C ARG A 163 19.72 -12.29 37.40
N ALA A 164 19.93 -11.58 36.30
CA ALA A 164 19.90 -12.02 34.92
C ALA A 164 19.70 -13.53 34.71
N ARG A 165 18.55 -13.90 34.13
CA ARG A 165 18.38 -15.18 33.42
C ARG A 165 18.70 -14.94 31.94
N ARG A 166 19.93 -15.31 31.56
CA ARG A 166 20.32 -15.54 30.16
C ARG A 166 19.65 -16.83 29.69
N ASN A 167 18.94 -16.79 28.57
CA ASN A 167 18.58 -17.99 27.82
C ASN A 167 19.86 -18.66 27.26
N PRO A 168 19.97 -20.00 27.29
CA PRO A 168 21.06 -20.70 26.61
C PRO A 168 20.84 -20.70 25.08
N PRO A 169 21.92 -20.72 24.27
CA PRO A 169 21.82 -20.78 22.82
C PRO A 169 21.38 -22.17 22.32
N ALA A 170 20.61 -22.19 21.24
CA ALA A 170 20.19 -23.38 20.51
C ALA A 170 21.37 -24.04 19.78
N PRO A 171 21.36 -25.37 19.55
CA PRO A 171 22.44 -26.09 18.89
C PRO A 171 22.47 -25.83 17.37
N GLU A 172 23.70 -25.75 16.83
CA GLU A 172 24.00 -25.57 15.40
C GLU A 172 23.58 -26.79 14.55
N PRO A 173 23.19 -26.60 13.28
CA PRO A 173 22.94 -27.69 12.35
C PRO A 173 24.26 -28.31 11.83
N PRO A 174 24.33 -29.63 11.60
CA PRO A 174 25.53 -30.29 11.09
C PRO A 174 25.75 -30.04 9.59
N ALA A 175 27.04 -30.09 9.23
CA ALA A 175 27.63 -29.82 7.91
C ALA A 175 27.16 -30.75 6.77
N GLU A 176 27.15 -30.19 5.56
CA GLU A 176 27.07 -30.91 4.28
C GLU A 176 28.32 -31.77 4.04
N PRO A 177 28.21 -32.92 3.35
CA PRO A 177 29.33 -33.50 2.65
C PRO A 177 29.39 -33.03 1.19
N ASP A 178 30.53 -32.46 0.85
CA ASP A 178 31.06 -32.26 -0.50
C ASP A 178 31.33 -33.61 -1.18
N ALA A 179 30.89 -33.76 -2.43
CA ALA A 179 31.38 -34.75 -3.39
C ALA A 179 31.12 -34.23 -4.81
N GLY A 180 32.17 -33.77 -5.47
CA GLY A 180 32.17 -33.28 -6.85
C GLY A 180 32.39 -34.35 -7.94
N ALA A 181 32.51 -33.82 -9.16
CA ALA A 181 32.95 -34.42 -10.44
C ALA A 181 31.91 -35.33 -11.15
N ASP A 182 31.72 -35.33 -12.48
CA ASP A 182 32.28 -34.62 -13.64
C ASP A 182 31.43 -34.99 -14.89
N ALA A 183 31.48 -34.10 -15.90
CA ALA A 183 31.23 -34.24 -17.35
C ALA A 183 30.05 -35.06 -17.93
N GLY A 184 29.32 -34.40 -18.83
CA GLY A 184 28.45 -35.07 -19.81
C GLY A 184 27.70 -34.12 -20.74
N SER A 185 28.41 -33.45 -21.64
CA SER A 185 27.83 -32.69 -22.75
C SER A 185 27.20 -33.62 -23.78
N THR A 186 25.90 -33.47 -24.09
CA THR A 186 25.37 -33.79 -25.43
C THR A 186 24.19 -32.89 -25.79
N ASN A 187 24.30 -32.36 -27.01
CA ASN A 187 23.37 -31.55 -27.77
C ASN A 187 22.10 -32.34 -28.15
N GLY A 188 20.92 -31.71 -28.14
CA GLY A 188 19.66 -32.31 -28.57
C GLY A 188 18.67 -31.26 -29.03
N GLN A 189 18.32 -31.31 -30.31
CA GLN A 189 17.52 -30.34 -31.05
C GLN A 189 16.02 -30.39 -30.72
N ALA A 190 15.39 -29.21 -30.82
CA ALA A 190 14.03 -28.89 -31.28
C ALA A 190 12.90 -29.92 -31.14
N GLU A 191 11.83 -29.54 -30.41
CA GLU A 191 10.46 -29.76 -30.89
C GLU A 191 9.59 -28.52 -30.62
N GLU A 192 8.89 -28.15 -31.68
CA GLU A 192 7.88 -27.11 -31.85
C GLU A 192 6.55 -27.60 -31.24
N ALA A 193 5.97 -26.83 -30.31
CA ALA A 193 4.64 -27.15 -29.76
C ALA A 193 3.68 -25.96 -29.94
N ALA A 194 2.75 -26.14 -30.88
CA ALA A 194 1.58 -25.31 -31.13
C ALA A 194 0.64 -25.24 -29.90
N PRO A 195 -0.26 -24.23 -29.80
CA PRO A 195 -0.83 -23.79 -28.54
C PRO A 195 -1.95 -24.71 -28.03
N ALA A 196 -1.85 -25.10 -26.75
CA ALA A 196 -2.84 -25.90 -26.06
C ALA A 196 -4.16 -25.15 -25.90
N ALA A 197 -5.22 -25.79 -26.38
CA ALA A 197 -6.59 -25.33 -26.35
C ALA A 197 -7.16 -25.19 -24.93
N ARG A 198 -7.79 -24.02 -24.74
CA ARG A 198 -8.95 -23.69 -23.91
C ARG A 198 -9.67 -24.87 -23.22
N LYS A 199 -9.84 -24.77 -21.89
CA LYS A 199 -10.98 -25.39 -21.19
C LYS A 199 -12.00 -24.32 -20.80
N GLY A 200 -13.22 -24.51 -21.29
CA GLY A 200 -14.31 -23.56 -21.26
C GLY A 200 -15.01 -23.44 -19.90
N GLY A 201 -15.62 -22.26 -19.70
CA GLY A 201 -16.59 -21.98 -18.67
C GLY A 201 -17.76 -21.21 -19.28
N GLY A 202 -18.83 -21.94 -19.63
CA GLY A 202 -20.21 -21.45 -19.74
C GLY A 202 -20.56 -20.50 -20.87
N SER A 203 -21.25 -21.01 -21.88
CA SER A 203 -22.14 -20.20 -22.73
C SER A 203 -23.19 -19.52 -21.85
N ARG A 204 -23.04 -18.21 -21.65
CA ARG A 204 -24.17 -17.30 -21.43
C ARG A 204 -24.19 -16.34 -22.61
N ALA A 205 -24.73 -16.80 -23.73
CA ALA A 205 -24.99 -15.96 -24.90
C ALA A 205 -25.89 -14.74 -24.56
N GLY A 206 -26.63 -14.80 -23.45
CA GLY A 206 -27.42 -13.68 -22.91
C GLY A 206 -26.78 -12.90 -21.74
N ALA A 207 -25.50 -13.11 -21.40
CA ALA A 207 -24.84 -12.31 -20.37
C ALA A 207 -24.57 -10.89 -20.89
N LYS A 208 -24.73 -9.87 -20.02
CA LYS A 208 -24.38 -8.48 -20.31
C LYS A 208 -22.91 -8.37 -20.76
N ALA A 209 -22.65 -7.43 -21.65
CA ALA A 209 -21.32 -7.12 -22.15
C ALA A 209 -20.38 -6.78 -20.98
N ARG A 210 -19.14 -7.25 -21.08
CA ARG A 210 -18.10 -6.92 -20.11
C ARG A 210 -17.73 -5.45 -20.27
N LYS A 211 -17.36 -4.81 -19.16
CA LYS A 211 -16.91 -3.40 -19.17
C LYS A 211 -15.83 -3.14 -20.24
N SER A 212 -14.88 -4.05 -20.40
CA SER A 212 -13.84 -3.96 -21.43
C SER A 212 -14.38 -3.93 -22.86
N GLN A 213 -15.45 -4.67 -23.16
CA GLN A 213 -16.07 -4.70 -24.49
C GLN A 213 -16.81 -3.38 -24.76
N VAL A 214 -17.50 -2.85 -23.75
CA VAL A 214 -18.19 -1.56 -23.84
C VAL A 214 -17.18 -0.42 -24.02
N ASP A 215 -16.07 -0.45 -23.29
CA ASP A 215 -15.01 0.57 -23.39
C ASP A 215 -14.33 0.52 -24.77
N LEU A 216 -14.05 -0.67 -25.31
CA LEU A 216 -13.51 -0.83 -26.67
C LEU A 216 -14.49 -0.32 -27.74
N LEU A 217 -15.79 -0.61 -27.61
CA LEU A 217 -16.81 -0.09 -28.52
C LEU A 217 -16.88 1.43 -28.50
N ARG A 218 -16.74 2.06 -27.33
CA ARG A 218 -16.70 3.53 -27.25
C ARG A 218 -15.48 4.09 -27.98
N THR A 219 -14.32 3.48 -27.82
CA THR A 219 -13.10 3.88 -28.54
C THR A 219 -13.28 3.74 -30.05
N LEU A 220 -13.73 2.58 -30.53
CA LEU A 220 -13.96 2.33 -31.96
C LEU A 220 -15.04 3.27 -32.54
N ALA A 221 -16.09 3.58 -31.76
CA ALA A 221 -17.14 4.49 -32.20
C ALA A 221 -16.59 5.91 -32.43
N VAL A 222 -15.73 6.40 -31.53
CA VAL A 222 -15.07 7.71 -31.66
C VAL A 222 -14.06 7.70 -32.80
N GLU A 223 -13.30 6.61 -32.98
CA GLU A 223 -12.37 6.49 -34.11
C GLU A 223 -13.08 6.47 -35.47
N TRP A 224 -14.24 5.81 -35.55
CA TRP A 224 -14.98 5.67 -36.81
C TRP A 224 -15.75 6.94 -37.20
N ALA A 225 -16.27 7.69 -36.22
CA ALA A 225 -17.20 8.78 -36.50
C ALA A 225 -16.90 10.09 -35.74
N GLY A 226 -15.72 10.22 -35.14
CA GLY A 226 -15.26 11.41 -34.42
C GLY A 226 -16.08 11.74 -33.17
N ASP A 227 -16.03 13.00 -32.75
CA ASP A 227 -16.80 13.48 -31.60
C ASP A 227 -18.31 13.26 -31.85
N GLY A 228 -18.97 12.51 -30.97
CA GLY A 228 -20.35 12.02 -31.13
C GLY A 228 -20.48 10.62 -31.74
N GLY A 229 -19.38 9.91 -31.95
CA GLY A 229 -19.39 8.55 -32.50
C GLY A 229 -20.17 7.55 -31.65
N VAL A 230 -20.10 7.67 -30.33
CA VAL A 230 -20.83 6.81 -29.38
C VAL A 230 -22.34 6.97 -29.55
N GLU A 231 -22.85 8.20 -29.63
CA GLU A 231 -24.29 8.47 -29.80
C GLU A 231 -24.81 7.97 -31.15
N ARG A 232 -24.01 8.10 -32.23
CA ARG A 232 -24.37 7.53 -33.53
C ARG A 232 -24.36 6.01 -33.51
N LEU A 233 -23.42 5.39 -32.81
CA LEU A 233 -23.36 3.94 -32.67
C LEU A 233 -24.55 3.44 -31.86
N GLU A 234 -24.89 4.07 -30.74
CA GLU A 234 -26.07 3.75 -29.93
C GLU A 234 -27.37 3.95 -30.71
N GLY A 235 -27.47 4.99 -31.54
CA GLY A 235 -28.59 5.20 -32.45
C GLY A 235 -28.73 4.10 -33.52
N ARG A 236 -27.61 3.54 -34.00
CA ARG A 236 -27.60 2.44 -34.98
C ARG A 236 -27.86 1.08 -34.33
N VAL A 237 -27.43 0.91 -33.08
CA VAL A 237 -27.66 -0.28 -32.24
C VAL A 237 -29.10 -0.30 -31.71
N GLY A 238 -29.74 0.87 -31.54
CA GLY A 238 -31.10 1.02 -31.04
C GLY A 238 -31.24 0.87 -29.51
N LYS A 239 -30.12 0.76 -28.80
CA LYS A 239 -30.03 0.66 -27.34
C LYS A 239 -28.65 1.15 -26.85
N PRO A 240 -28.53 1.56 -25.57
CA PRO A 240 -27.25 1.98 -25.01
C PRO A 240 -26.19 0.88 -25.07
N LEU A 241 -24.91 1.25 -25.29
CA LEU A 241 -23.81 0.27 -25.34
C LEU A 241 -23.67 -0.51 -24.03
N THR A 242 -24.10 0.08 -22.91
CA THR A 242 -24.10 -0.55 -21.59
C THR A 242 -25.10 -1.70 -21.44
N ASP A 243 -26.11 -1.76 -22.31
CA ASP A 243 -27.17 -2.76 -22.29
C ASP A 243 -26.99 -3.85 -23.37
N LEU A 244 -25.86 -3.83 -24.06
CA LEU A 244 -25.49 -4.89 -24.99
C LEU A 244 -25.20 -6.20 -24.25
N THR A 245 -25.56 -7.31 -24.87
CA THR A 245 -25.04 -8.62 -24.48
C THR A 245 -23.60 -8.78 -24.95
N ARG A 246 -22.90 -9.74 -24.35
CA ARG A 246 -21.53 -10.07 -24.72
C ARG A 246 -21.39 -10.40 -26.20
N ALA A 247 -22.33 -11.18 -26.75
CA ALA A 247 -22.32 -11.59 -28.15
C ALA A 247 -22.57 -10.41 -29.10
N GLU A 248 -23.54 -9.56 -28.76
CA GLU A 248 -23.81 -8.34 -29.55
C GLU A 248 -22.61 -7.40 -29.52
N ALA A 249 -21.96 -7.24 -28.37
CA ALA A 249 -20.79 -6.39 -28.26
C ALA A 249 -19.62 -6.89 -29.12
N ASP A 250 -19.36 -8.20 -29.14
CA ASP A 250 -18.33 -8.80 -30.00
C ASP A 250 -18.66 -8.61 -31.50
N GLU A 251 -19.92 -8.78 -31.91
CA GLU A 251 -20.33 -8.56 -33.32
C GLU A 251 -20.11 -7.10 -33.77
N TRP A 252 -20.40 -6.13 -32.89
CA TRP A 252 -20.18 -4.72 -33.19
C TRP A 252 -18.69 -4.33 -33.16
N ILE A 253 -17.89 -4.97 -32.30
CA ILE A 253 -16.43 -4.80 -32.30
C ILE A 253 -15.86 -5.31 -33.62
N ASP A 254 -16.22 -6.53 -34.05
CA ASP A 254 -15.74 -7.10 -35.30
C ASP A 254 -16.14 -6.25 -36.52
N ARG A 255 -17.35 -5.69 -36.52
CA ARG A 255 -17.84 -4.81 -37.60
C ARG A 255 -17.11 -3.45 -37.66
N LEU A 256 -16.68 -2.93 -36.52
CA LEU A 256 -16.03 -1.61 -36.42
C LEU A 256 -14.50 -1.70 -36.42
N THR A 257 -13.93 -2.88 -36.16
CA THR A 257 -12.49 -3.12 -36.23
C THR A 257 -12.09 -3.20 -37.70
N PRO A 258 -11.24 -2.30 -38.21
CA PRO A 258 -10.78 -2.37 -39.59
C PRO A 258 -9.93 -3.63 -39.79
N GLU A 259 -10.35 -4.54 -40.67
CA GLU A 259 -9.48 -5.63 -41.11
C GLU A 259 -8.31 -5.05 -41.92
N GLY A 260 -7.09 -5.17 -41.38
CA GLY A 260 -5.85 -4.87 -42.11
C GLY A 260 -5.49 -3.38 -42.19
N ARG A 261 -4.74 -2.90 -41.20
CA ARG A 261 -3.66 -1.93 -41.47
C ARG A 261 -2.33 -2.68 -41.33
N GLU A 262 -1.92 -3.32 -42.41
CA GLU A 262 -0.48 -3.49 -42.72
C GLU A 262 0.12 -2.14 -43.13
#